data_AF-A0A1Y1JM69-F1
#
_entry.id   AF-A0A1Y1JM69-F1
#
_cell.length_a   1.000
_cell.length_b   1.000
_cell.length_c   1.000
_cell.angle_alpha   90.00
_cell.angle_beta   90.00
_cell.angle_gamma   90.00
#
_symmetry.space_group_name_H-M   'P 1'
#
loop_
_entity.id
_entity.type
_entity.pdbx_description
1 polymer ?
#
loop_
_entity_poly.entity_id
_entity_poly.type
_entity_poly.pdbx_seq_one_letter_code
_entity_poly.pdbx_strand_id
1 'polypeptide(L)'
;MKLDTVFKFLLLVVIIFTLQQIWPLYDLGNKLQNGTLLHFVNNELNKLYTNFCFKNVKKDMKIFYNEKYIIPKPCYFVFFIISAFFALVAKYLMNRISYPLGERWIPKKKWNERIRKIKVDRFNLMFFNLFYFSLISAFGFVALSYQSYFPSEMGGQGKLNDYFKGYPNQKTSNLIHLYYFLNGGYLLISVYSLLMSEKLPDFYENFLQHLCAVILVYFSYGQNFLRVGSIIMLCHDICEIFSSACRVFVDTRHKVVTVSSFCILFSSWGFLRLYIFAKRCILPIHRNFKIFNPFIGYEACIWLIFLLLVILLMNAYWFVLMAKMFIHFVSSGNTEDILTRVTELEEMERKKLKRG
;
A
#
# COMPACT_ATOMS: atom_id res chain seq x y z
N MET A 1 9.61 -5.75 25.98
CA MET A 1 9.87 -6.31 24.64
C MET A 1 10.32 -5.17 23.73
N LYS A 2 11.42 -5.31 22.97
CA LYS A 2 11.84 -4.26 22.02
C LYS A 2 10.76 -4.09 20.94
N LEU A 3 10.48 -2.87 20.50
CA LEU A 3 9.44 -2.56 19.53
C LEU A 3 9.61 -3.37 18.23
N ASP A 4 10.87 -3.56 17.78
CA ASP A 4 11.22 -4.42 16.65
C ASP A 4 10.73 -5.87 16.79
N THR A 5 10.76 -6.41 18.01
CA THR A 5 10.31 -7.78 18.30
C THR A 5 8.78 -7.89 18.13
N VAL A 6 8.04 -6.84 18.48
CA VAL A 6 6.58 -6.77 18.27
C VAL A 6 6.27 -6.83 16.78
N PHE A 7 6.94 -6.04 15.94
CA PHE A 7 6.70 -6.03 14.49
C PHE A 7 7.10 -7.33 13.81
N LYS A 8 8.21 -7.95 14.24
CA LYS A 8 8.62 -9.29 13.73
C LYS A 8 7.59 -10.36 14.08
N PHE A 9 7.10 -10.35 15.31
CA PHE A 9 6.05 -11.27 15.73
C PHE A 9 4.76 -11.03 14.95
N LEU A 10 4.33 -9.77 14.82
CA LEU A 10 3.13 -9.40 14.06
C LEU A 10 3.24 -9.80 12.58
N LEU A 11 4.41 -9.63 11.97
CA LEU A 11 4.70 -10.08 10.62
C LEU A 11 4.60 -11.60 10.47
N LEU A 12 5.15 -12.35 11.41
CA LEU A 12 5.08 -13.80 11.42
C LEU A 12 3.62 -14.27 11.57
N VAL A 13 2.85 -13.65 12.46
CA VAL A 13 1.41 -13.90 12.62
C VAL A 13 0.68 -13.64 11.30
N VAL A 14 0.89 -12.48 10.66
CA VAL A 14 0.28 -12.17 9.37
C VAL A 14 0.63 -13.26 8.35
N ILE A 15 1.90 -13.62 8.18
CA ILE A 15 2.31 -14.64 7.21
C ILE A 15 1.64 -15.99 7.49
N ILE A 16 1.64 -16.48 8.73
CA ILE A 16 1.04 -17.78 9.08
C ILE A 16 -0.46 -17.79 8.78
N PHE A 17 -1.19 -16.78 9.22
CA PHE A 17 -2.63 -16.69 8.96
C PHE A 17 -2.93 -16.55 7.47
N THR A 18 -2.09 -15.83 6.72
CA THR A 18 -2.26 -15.72 5.26
C THR A 18 -2.04 -17.06 4.57
N LEU A 19 -1.04 -17.84 4.99
CA LEU A 19 -0.78 -19.18 4.45
C LEU A 19 -1.93 -20.14 4.76
N GLN A 20 -2.47 -20.10 5.99
CA GLN A 20 -3.62 -20.89 6.39
C GLN A 20 -4.86 -20.60 5.53
N GLN A 21 -5.03 -19.35 5.08
CA GLN A 21 -6.17 -18.95 4.25
C GLN A 21 -6.04 -19.41 2.79
N ILE A 22 -4.83 -19.47 2.24
CA ILE A 22 -4.58 -19.92 0.86
C ILE A 22 -4.56 -21.46 0.81
N TRP A 23 -3.90 -22.08 1.79
CA TRP A 23 -3.78 -23.52 1.94
C TRP A 23 -4.27 -23.87 3.34
N PRO A 24 -5.52 -24.34 3.53
CA PRO A 24 -5.95 -24.83 4.82
C PRO A 24 -5.01 -25.98 5.22
N LEU A 25 -4.03 -25.67 6.09
CA LEU A 25 -2.91 -26.55 6.44
C LEU A 25 -3.40 -27.90 6.98
N TYR A 26 -4.57 -27.90 7.59
CA TYR A 26 -5.29 -29.10 8.03
C TYR A 26 -5.70 -30.00 6.86
N ASP A 27 -6.33 -29.43 5.82
CA ASP A 27 -6.75 -30.16 4.63
C ASP A 27 -5.52 -30.61 3.80
N LEU A 28 -4.43 -29.84 3.88
CA LEU A 28 -3.16 -30.21 3.29
C LEU A 28 -2.50 -31.39 4.02
N GLY A 29 -2.51 -31.41 5.35
CA GLY A 29 -1.98 -32.50 6.17
C GLY A 29 -2.71 -33.82 5.90
N ASN A 30 -4.05 -33.77 5.83
CA ASN A 30 -4.88 -34.94 5.47
C ASN A 30 -4.61 -35.41 4.03
N LYS A 31 -4.40 -34.50 3.08
CA LYS A 31 -4.07 -34.84 1.68
C LYS A 31 -2.62 -35.32 1.48
N LEU A 32 -1.69 -34.87 2.34
CA LEU A 32 -0.31 -35.37 2.44
C LEU A 32 -0.29 -36.82 2.92
N GLN A 33 -1.07 -37.13 3.95
CA GLN A 33 -1.21 -38.51 4.45
C GLN A 33 -1.84 -39.45 3.42
N ASN A 34 -2.71 -38.93 2.54
CA ASN A 34 -3.38 -39.72 1.50
C ASN A 34 -2.61 -39.82 0.17
N GLY A 35 -1.41 -39.23 0.03
CA GLY A 35 -0.60 -39.31 -1.20
C GLY A 35 -1.18 -38.59 -2.43
N THR A 36 -2.27 -37.82 -2.29
CA THR A 36 -3.00 -37.18 -3.42
C THR A 36 -2.58 -35.72 -3.68
N LEU A 37 -1.61 -35.20 -2.93
CA LEU A 37 -1.16 -33.81 -3.02
C LEU A 37 -0.72 -33.44 -4.44
N LEU A 38 0.01 -34.32 -5.13
CA LEU A 38 0.50 -34.07 -6.48
C LEU A 38 -0.67 -33.94 -7.48
N HIS A 39 -1.71 -34.77 -7.36
CA HIS A 39 -2.91 -34.67 -8.19
C HIS A 39 -3.72 -33.40 -7.90
N PHE A 40 -3.86 -33.01 -6.62
CA PHE A 40 -4.53 -31.76 -6.25
C PHE A 40 -3.78 -30.52 -6.77
N VAL A 41 -2.46 -30.47 -6.58
CA VAL A 41 -1.61 -29.39 -7.10
C VAL A 41 -1.69 -29.34 -8.62
N ASN A 42 -1.63 -30.49 -9.30
CA ASN A 42 -1.73 -30.53 -10.76
C ASN A 42 -3.12 -30.10 -11.24
N ASN A 43 -4.20 -30.38 -10.50
CA ASN A 43 -5.55 -29.94 -10.82
C ASN A 43 -5.73 -28.43 -10.61
N GLU A 44 -5.19 -27.86 -9.52
CA GLU A 44 -5.19 -26.41 -9.30
C GLU A 44 -4.31 -25.67 -10.32
N LEU A 45 -3.14 -26.22 -10.66
CA LEU A 45 -2.31 -25.71 -11.75
C LEU A 45 -3.02 -25.80 -13.10
N ASN A 46 -3.76 -26.88 -13.38
CA ASN A 46 -4.57 -27.00 -14.60
C ASN A 46 -5.75 -26.01 -14.63
N LYS A 47 -6.40 -25.74 -13.49
CA LYS A 47 -7.42 -24.68 -13.38
C LYS A 47 -6.81 -23.30 -13.61
N LEU A 48 -5.62 -23.04 -13.07
CA LEU A 48 -4.88 -21.80 -13.33
C LEU A 48 -4.50 -21.72 -14.81
N TYR A 49 -3.97 -22.78 -15.40
CA TYR A 49 -3.59 -22.83 -16.82
C TYR A 49 -4.77 -22.60 -17.76
N THR A 50 -5.92 -23.22 -17.49
CA THR A 50 -7.15 -23.04 -18.28
C THR A 50 -7.75 -21.63 -18.12
N ASN A 51 -7.73 -21.07 -16.91
CA ASN A 51 -8.15 -19.69 -16.65
C ASN A 51 -7.20 -18.66 -17.28
N PHE A 52 -5.89 -18.87 -17.23
CA PHE A 52 -4.87 -18.00 -17.83
C PHE A 52 -4.59 -18.31 -19.31
N CYS A 53 -5.40 -19.15 -19.96
CA CYS A 53 -5.26 -19.44 -21.38
C CYS A 53 -5.41 -18.15 -22.21
N PHE A 54 -4.43 -17.86 -23.06
CA PHE A 54 -4.30 -16.60 -23.80
C PHE A 54 -5.56 -16.20 -24.60
N LYS A 55 -6.31 -17.21 -25.10
CA LYS A 55 -7.56 -17.01 -25.85
C LYS A 55 -8.70 -16.47 -24.98
N ASN A 56 -8.80 -16.93 -23.73
CA ASN A 56 -9.78 -16.42 -22.76
C ASN A 56 -9.39 -15.03 -22.27
N VAL A 57 -8.10 -14.81 -22.01
CA VAL A 57 -7.57 -13.49 -21.62
C VAL A 57 -7.88 -12.44 -22.69
N LYS A 58 -7.63 -12.72 -23.98
CA LYS A 58 -7.94 -11.79 -25.08
C LYS A 58 -9.43 -11.47 -25.19
N LYS A 59 -10.31 -12.44 -24.96
CA LYS A 59 -11.77 -12.25 -24.95
C LYS A 59 -12.19 -11.39 -23.76
N ASP A 60 -11.70 -11.68 -22.56
CA ASP A 60 -11.98 -10.93 -21.35
C ASP A 60 -11.40 -9.50 -21.38
N MET A 61 -10.25 -9.28 -22.05
CA MET A 61 -9.72 -7.95 -22.33
C MET A 61 -10.65 -7.14 -23.25
N LYS A 62 -11.23 -7.78 -24.26
CA LYS A 62 -12.16 -7.12 -25.18
C LYS A 62 -13.46 -6.73 -24.47
N ILE A 63 -13.95 -7.57 -23.56
CA ILE A 63 -15.07 -7.24 -22.67
C ILE A 63 -14.69 -6.09 -21.74
N PHE A 64 -13.48 -6.12 -21.17
CA PHE A 64 -12.98 -5.04 -20.32
C PHE A 64 -12.90 -3.68 -21.02
N TYR A 65 -12.54 -3.66 -22.29
CA TYR A 65 -12.51 -2.41 -23.05
C TYR A 65 -13.92 -1.90 -23.41
N ASN A 66 -14.87 -2.82 -23.64
CA ASN A 66 -16.18 -2.49 -24.20
C ASN A 66 -17.26 -2.21 -23.16
N GLU A 67 -17.24 -2.87 -21.99
CA GLU A 67 -18.31 -2.77 -21.00
C GLU A 67 -17.97 -1.77 -19.90
N LYS A 68 -18.80 -0.76 -19.62
CA LYS A 68 -18.52 0.26 -18.59
C LYS A 68 -18.54 -0.27 -17.13
N TYR A 69 -19.20 -1.39 -16.88
CA TYR A 69 -19.49 -1.92 -15.54
C TYR A 69 -19.21 -3.42 -15.47
N ILE A 70 -18.22 -3.82 -14.69
CA ILE A 70 -17.66 -5.18 -14.71
C ILE A 70 -17.65 -5.79 -13.32
N ILE A 71 -17.67 -7.13 -13.29
CA ILE A 71 -17.47 -7.97 -12.09
C ILE A 71 -16.02 -8.50 -12.13
N PRO A 72 -15.25 -8.42 -11.03
CA PRO A 72 -13.89 -8.94 -10.99
C PRO A 72 -13.83 -10.44 -11.33
N LYS A 73 -12.87 -10.79 -12.20
CA LYS A 73 -12.56 -12.16 -12.60
C LYS A 73 -11.10 -12.49 -12.29
N PRO A 74 -10.75 -13.75 -11.99
CA PRO A 74 -9.36 -14.16 -11.76
C PRO A 74 -8.41 -13.82 -12.92
N CYS A 75 -8.86 -13.91 -14.17
CA CYS A 75 -8.03 -13.57 -15.34
C CYS A 75 -7.50 -12.13 -15.32
N TYR A 76 -8.19 -11.22 -14.64
CA TYR A 76 -7.79 -9.82 -14.53
C TYR A 76 -6.58 -9.60 -13.61
N PHE A 77 -6.13 -10.62 -12.85
CA PHE A 77 -4.89 -10.53 -12.10
C PHE A 77 -3.66 -10.32 -13.00
N VAL A 78 -3.73 -10.69 -14.29
CA VAL A 78 -2.69 -10.34 -15.29
C VAL A 78 -2.46 -8.83 -15.36
N PHE A 79 -3.51 -8.01 -15.24
CA PHE A 79 -3.39 -6.55 -15.32
C PHE A 79 -2.61 -5.94 -14.15
N PHE A 80 -2.61 -6.58 -12.98
CA PHE A 80 -1.75 -6.17 -11.87
C PHE A 80 -0.26 -6.33 -12.22
N ILE A 81 0.10 -7.44 -12.89
CA ILE A 81 1.48 -7.71 -13.32
C ILE A 81 1.89 -6.75 -14.44
N ILE A 82 1.02 -6.53 -15.43
CA ILE A 82 1.27 -5.57 -16.52
C ILE A 82 1.47 -4.16 -15.95
N SER A 83 0.61 -3.75 -15.01
CA SER A 83 0.74 -2.48 -14.31
C SER A 83 2.03 -2.38 -13.50
N ALA A 84 2.44 -3.47 -12.83
CA ALA A 84 3.72 -3.53 -12.13
C ALA A 84 4.91 -3.34 -13.07
N PHE A 85 4.87 -3.93 -14.26
CA PHE A 85 5.91 -3.70 -15.27
C PHE A 85 5.93 -2.24 -15.72
N PHE A 86 4.77 -1.66 -16.02
CA PHE A 86 4.65 -0.26 -16.43
C PHE A 86 5.17 0.72 -15.37
N ALA A 87 4.80 0.53 -14.11
CA ALA A 87 5.28 1.39 -13.03
C ALA A 87 6.78 1.21 -12.76
N LEU A 88 7.37 0.04 -13.05
CA LEU A 88 8.82 -0.17 -12.99
C LEU A 88 9.52 0.64 -14.09
N VAL A 89 9.01 0.58 -15.32
CA VAL A 89 9.52 1.38 -16.45
C VAL A 89 9.39 2.88 -16.16
N ALA A 90 8.25 3.33 -15.64
CA ALA A 90 8.03 4.72 -15.26
C ALA A 90 9.01 5.17 -14.16
N LYS A 91 9.23 4.33 -13.14
CA LYS A 91 10.23 4.57 -12.09
C LYS A 91 11.64 4.70 -12.66
N TYR A 92 12.02 3.80 -13.58
CA TYR A 92 13.32 3.86 -14.24
C TYR A 92 13.50 5.13 -15.06
N LEU A 93 12.49 5.53 -15.84
CA LEU A 93 12.52 6.75 -16.63
C LEU A 93 12.62 8.00 -15.74
N MET A 94 11.80 8.06 -14.68
CA MET A 94 11.81 9.19 -13.76
C MET A 94 13.13 9.30 -13.01
N ASN A 95 13.75 8.17 -12.67
CA ASN A 95 15.07 8.17 -12.03
C ASN A 95 16.13 8.86 -12.90
N ARG A 96 16.07 8.74 -14.23
CA ARG A 96 16.99 9.48 -15.13
C ARG A 96 16.84 10.99 -15.03
N ILE A 97 15.62 11.47 -14.77
CA ILE A 97 15.33 12.91 -14.64
C ILE A 97 15.67 13.41 -13.23
N SER A 98 15.34 12.63 -12.20
CA SER A 98 15.53 13.03 -10.81
C SER A 98 16.98 12.95 -10.34
N TYR A 99 17.78 12.01 -10.87
CA TYR A 99 19.19 11.83 -10.49
C TYR A 99 20.04 13.11 -10.58
N PRO A 100 20.05 13.86 -11.70
CA PRO A 100 20.80 15.12 -11.78
C PRO A 100 20.26 16.20 -10.84
N LEU A 101 18.95 16.21 -10.56
CA LEU A 101 18.34 17.14 -9.60
C LEU A 101 18.78 16.81 -8.17
N GLY A 102 18.76 15.53 -7.78
CA GLY A 102 19.20 15.06 -6.48
C GLY A 102 20.68 15.36 -6.22
N GLU A 103 21.55 15.15 -7.22
CA GLU A 103 22.98 15.49 -7.12
C GLU A 103 23.24 16.99 -6.94
N ARG A 104 22.37 17.84 -7.49
CA ARG A 104 22.48 19.30 -7.40
C ARG A 104 21.93 19.84 -6.08
N TRP A 105 20.85 19.27 -5.58
CA TRP A 105 20.13 19.78 -4.40
C TRP A 105 20.67 19.23 -3.08
N ILE A 106 21.25 18.02 -3.07
CA ILE A 106 21.84 17.43 -1.85
C ILE A 106 23.25 17.99 -1.61
N PRO A 107 23.53 18.60 -0.43
CA PRO A 107 24.84 19.20 -0.14
C PRO A 107 25.99 18.20 -0.18
N LYS A 108 27.03 18.49 -0.99
CA LYS A 108 28.21 17.62 -1.15
C LYS A 108 29.12 17.54 0.08
N LYS A 109 29.18 18.60 0.90
CA LYS A 109 30.11 18.71 2.05
C LYS A 109 29.54 18.22 3.39
N LYS A 110 28.24 17.91 3.47
CA LYS A 110 27.56 17.59 4.75
C LYS A 110 27.65 16.11 5.13
N TRP A 111 27.87 15.20 4.18
CA TRP A 111 27.71 13.76 4.37
C TRP A 111 28.84 12.94 3.74
N ASN A 112 29.13 11.76 4.31
CA ASN A 112 30.00 10.76 3.68
C ASN A 112 29.45 10.31 2.32
N GLU A 113 30.33 9.92 1.39
CA GLU A 113 29.93 9.60 0.01
C GLU A 113 28.90 8.45 -0.08
N ARG A 114 29.03 7.43 0.77
CA ARG A 114 28.06 6.32 0.86
C ARG A 114 26.67 6.80 1.29
N ILE A 115 26.60 7.62 2.33
CA ILE A 115 25.35 8.18 2.87
C ILE A 115 24.72 9.14 1.86
N ARG A 116 25.55 9.93 1.17
CA ARG A 116 25.09 10.82 0.09
C ARG A 116 24.40 10.02 -1.02
N LYS A 117 24.98 8.90 -1.47
CA LYS A 117 24.37 8.03 -2.48
C LYS A 117 23.00 7.52 -2.02
N ILE A 118 22.90 7.02 -0.79
CA ILE A 118 21.62 6.57 -0.20
C ILE A 118 20.59 7.71 -0.15
N LYS A 119 21.00 8.93 0.21
CA LYS A 119 20.11 10.10 0.23
C LYS A 119 19.64 10.50 -1.17
N VAL A 120 20.52 10.47 -2.17
CA VAL A 120 20.17 10.74 -3.58
C VAL A 120 19.18 9.70 -4.09
N ASP A 121 19.40 8.42 -3.81
CA ASP A 121 18.48 7.36 -4.22
C ASP A 121 17.11 7.49 -3.55
N ARG A 122 17.08 7.86 -2.27
CA ARG A 122 15.83 8.17 -1.56
C ARG A 122 15.12 9.39 -2.14
N PHE A 123 15.86 10.46 -2.47
CA PHE A 123 15.30 11.63 -3.13
C PHE A 123 14.64 11.24 -4.46
N ASN A 124 15.33 10.45 -5.28
CA ASN A 124 14.82 9.96 -6.56
C ASN A 124 13.54 9.14 -6.39
N LEU A 125 13.52 8.24 -5.41
CA LEU A 125 12.34 7.43 -5.09
C LEU A 125 11.17 8.31 -4.64
N MET A 126 11.40 9.27 -3.76
CA MET A 126 10.34 10.15 -3.25
C MET A 126 9.85 11.13 -4.31
N PHE A 127 10.73 11.57 -5.20
CA PHE A 127 10.36 12.37 -6.36
C PHE A 127 9.44 11.57 -7.30
N PHE A 128 9.81 10.34 -7.64
CA PHE A 128 8.93 9.44 -8.42
C PHE A 128 7.57 9.25 -7.72
N ASN A 129 7.57 8.95 -6.43
CA ASN A 129 6.33 8.75 -5.67
C ASN A 129 5.45 10.00 -5.68
N LEU A 130 6.03 11.20 -5.55
CA LEU A 130 5.28 12.46 -5.62
C LEU A 130 4.51 12.60 -6.93
N PHE A 131 5.16 12.38 -8.07
CA PHE A 131 4.50 12.44 -9.38
C PHE A 131 3.48 11.30 -9.56
N TYR A 132 3.86 10.08 -9.20
CA TYR A 132 3.00 8.91 -9.35
C TYR A 132 1.71 9.07 -8.54
N PHE A 133 1.81 9.34 -7.23
CA PHE A 133 0.64 9.47 -6.35
C PHE A 133 -0.18 10.72 -6.65
N SER A 134 0.42 11.80 -7.15
CA SER A 134 -0.34 12.97 -7.62
C SER A 134 -1.28 12.59 -8.78
N LEU A 135 -0.75 11.90 -9.80
CA LEU A 135 -1.54 11.42 -10.94
C LEU A 135 -2.57 10.37 -10.53
N ILE A 136 -2.17 9.39 -9.71
CA ILE A 136 -3.04 8.30 -9.27
C ILE A 136 -4.16 8.82 -8.37
N SER A 137 -3.89 9.76 -7.46
CA SER A 137 -4.91 10.34 -6.59
C SER A 137 -5.89 11.19 -7.37
N ALA A 138 -5.41 11.99 -8.35
CA ALA A 138 -6.28 12.76 -9.22
C ALA A 138 -7.19 11.83 -10.05
N PHE A 139 -6.62 10.77 -10.63
CA PHE A 139 -7.39 9.77 -11.36
C PHE A 139 -8.40 9.04 -10.46
N GLY A 140 -7.98 8.62 -9.26
CA GLY A 140 -8.84 7.98 -8.27
C GLY A 140 -10.00 8.87 -7.82
N PHE A 141 -9.72 10.15 -7.54
CA PHE A 141 -10.74 11.14 -7.17
C PHE A 141 -11.76 11.33 -8.29
N VAL A 142 -11.32 11.51 -9.54
CA VAL A 142 -12.21 11.63 -10.69
C VAL A 142 -13.04 10.36 -10.87
N ALA A 143 -12.42 9.18 -10.81
CA ALA A 143 -13.11 7.90 -10.98
C ALA A 143 -14.17 7.64 -9.90
N LEU A 144 -13.92 8.09 -8.67
CA LEU A 144 -14.80 7.91 -7.52
C LEU A 144 -15.86 9.01 -7.37
N SER A 145 -15.58 10.24 -7.81
CA SER A 145 -16.50 11.39 -7.66
C SER A 145 -17.90 11.14 -8.24
N TYR A 146 -17.98 10.37 -9.33
CA TYR A 146 -19.24 10.01 -9.99
C TYR A 146 -19.94 8.79 -9.38
N GLN A 147 -19.39 8.17 -8.33
CA GLN A 147 -19.93 6.95 -7.74
C GLN A 147 -20.86 7.26 -6.56
N SER A 148 -21.95 6.50 -6.46
CA SER A 148 -22.99 6.70 -5.43
C SER A 148 -22.54 6.36 -4.00
N TYR A 149 -21.38 5.76 -3.81
CA TYR A 149 -20.83 5.37 -2.50
C TYR A 149 -19.63 6.23 -2.07
N PHE A 150 -19.28 7.26 -2.83
CA PHE A 150 -18.20 8.18 -2.47
C PHE A 150 -18.56 8.96 -1.20
N PRO A 151 -17.68 9.01 -0.18
CA PRO A 151 -18.07 9.50 1.13
C PRO A 151 -18.27 11.02 1.13
N SER A 152 -19.28 11.47 1.87
CA SER A 152 -19.61 12.89 2.05
C SER A 152 -18.43 13.73 2.53
N GLU A 153 -17.60 13.17 3.40
CA GLU A 153 -16.44 13.83 4.01
C GLU A 153 -15.31 14.10 3.00
N MET A 154 -15.34 13.47 1.81
CA MET A 154 -14.37 13.69 0.73
C MET A 154 -14.98 14.40 -0.48
N GLY A 155 -16.19 14.97 -0.34
CA GLY A 155 -16.89 15.70 -1.40
C GLY A 155 -17.95 14.89 -2.15
N GLY A 156 -18.32 13.70 -1.66
CA GLY A 156 -19.38 12.87 -2.24
C GLY A 156 -20.76 13.06 -1.62
N GLN A 157 -21.71 12.20 -2.02
CA GLN A 157 -23.07 12.13 -1.43
C GLN A 157 -23.41 10.71 -0.93
N GLY A 158 -22.44 9.81 -0.88
CA GLY A 158 -22.66 8.39 -0.66
C GLY A 158 -22.96 8.01 0.78
N LYS A 159 -24.00 7.17 0.95
CA LYS A 159 -24.40 6.60 2.24
C LYS A 159 -23.64 5.29 2.51
N LEU A 160 -23.43 4.97 3.79
CA LEU A 160 -22.78 3.71 4.21
C LEU A 160 -23.48 2.46 3.67
N ASN A 161 -24.79 2.54 3.41
CA ASN A 161 -25.60 1.41 2.95
C ASN A 161 -25.32 1.05 1.47
N ASP A 162 -24.76 1.98 0.68
CA ASP A 162 -24.54 1.76 -0.76
C ASP A 162 -23.24 0.98 -1.05
N TYR A 163 -22.37 0.82 -0.05
CA TYR A 163 -21.12 0.07 -0.18
C TYR A 163 -21.34 -1.40 -0.56
N PHE A 164 -22.36 -2.04 0.00
CA PHE A 164 -22.61 -3.48 -0.18
C PHE A 164 -23.90 -3.81 -0.91
N LYS A 165 -24.56 -2.79 -1.47
CA LYS A 165 -25.77 -2.97 -2.27
C LYS A 165 -25.47 -3.85 -3.49
N GLY A 166 -26.17 -4.98 -3.59
CA GLY A 166 -26.03 -5.96 -4.67
C GLY A 166 -24.88 -6.97 -4.52
N TYR A 167 -24.29 -7.11 -3.32
CA TYR A 167 -23.29 -8.14 -3.05
C TYR A 167 -23.89 -9.55 -3.20
N PRO A 168 -23.21 -10.53 -3.82
CA PRO A 168 -21.81 -10.52 -4.31
C PRO A 168 -21.62 -10.01 -5.75
N ASN A 169 -22.68 -9.90 -6.56
CA ASN A 169 -22.60 -9.55 -7.99
C ASN A 169 -22.60 -8.03 -8.23
N GLN A 170 -21.81 -7.30 -7.46
CA GLN A 170 -21.69 -5.86 -7.59
C GLN A 170 -20.93 -5.53 -8.88
N LYS A 171 -21.57 -4.80 -9.78
CA LYS A 171 -20.86 -4.22 -10.91
C LYS A 171 -20.15 -2.95 -10.47
N THR A 172 -18.89 -2.80 -10.87
CA THR A 172 -18.09 -1.59 -10.61
C THR A 172 -17.54 -1.02 -11.90
N SER A 173 -17.32 0.29 -11.92
CA SER A 173 -16.84 1.00 -13.11
C SER A 173 -15.43 0.56 -13.49
N ASN A 174 -15.15 0.44 -14.79
CA ASN A 174 -13.82 0.04 -15.28
C ASN A 174 -12.70 0.97 -14.84
N LEU A 175 -13.01 2.26 -14.64
CA LEU A 175 -12.04 3.23 -14.14
C LEU A 175 -11.53 2.83 -12.74
N ILE A 176 -12.39 2.20 -11.94
CA ILE A 176 -12.05 1.73 -10.58
C ILE A 176 -11.22 0.47 -10.66
N HIS A 177 -11.54 -0.44 -11.58
CA HIS A 177 -10.67 -1.58 -11.87
C HIS A 177 -9.27 -1.12 -12.33
N LEU A 178 -9.19 -0.13 -13.23
CA LEU A 178 -7.91 0.44 -13.68
C LEU A 178 -7.15 1.08 -12.52
N TYR A 179 -7.83 1.84 -11.66
CA TYR A 179 -7.26 2.43 -10.46
C TYR A 179 -6.70 1.36 -9.50
N TYR A 180 -7.42 0.24 -9.34
CA TYR A 180 -6.96 -0.92 -8.58
C TYR A 180 -5.71 -1.57 -9.19
N PHE A 181 -5.68 -1.77 -10.51
CA PHE A 181 -4.52 -2.36 -11.19
C PHE A 181 -3.28 -1.47 -11.06
N LEU A 182 -3.44 -0.16 -11.23
CA LEU A 182 -2.36 0.82 -11.09
C LEU A 182 -1.73 0.73 -9.70
N ASN A 183 -2.54 0.92 -8.66
CA ASN A 183 -2.07 0.88 -7.28
C ASN A 183 -1.55 -0.49 -6.84
N GLY A 184 -2.24 -1.58 -7.22
CA GLY A 184 -1.77 -2.93 -6.90
C GLY A 184 -0.44 -3.25 -7.59
N GLY A 185 -0.24 -2.79 -8.83
CA GLY A 185 1.04 -2.91 -9.53
C GLY A 185 2.15 -2.14 -8.81
N TYR A 186 1.90 -0.90 -8.38
CA TYR A 186 2.85 -0.13 -7.57
C TYR A 186 3.18 -0.82 -6.23
N LEU A 187 2.18 -1.39 -5.55
CA LEU A 187 2.40 -2.12 -4.29
C LEU A 187 3.32 -3.32 -4.48
N LEU A 188 3.15 -4.10 -5.56
CA LEU A 188 4.06 -5.21 -5.89
C LEU A 188 5.50 -4.75 -6.08
N ILE A 189 5.72 -3.70 -6.88
CA ILE A 189 7.06 -3.16 -7.13
C ILE A 189 7.67 -2.62 -5.84
N SER A 190 6.86 -2.00 -4.98
CA SER A 190 7.30 -1.45 -3.70
C SER A 190 7.80 -2.54 -2.77
N VAL A 191 7.07 -3.65 -2.66
CA VAL A 191 7.52 -4.84 -1.90
C VAL A 191 8.81 -5.41 -2.51
N TYR A 192 8.86 -5.59 -3.83
CA TYR A 192 10.06 -6.08 -4.51
C TYR A 192 11.28 -5.17 -4.28
N SER A 193 11.10 -3.85 -4.41
CA SER A 193 12.16 -2.85 -4.19
C SER A 193 12.63 -2.89 -2.74
N LEU A 194 11.71 -3.05 -1.78
CA LEU A 194 12.05 -3.12 -0.37
C LEU A 194 12.87 -4.37 -0.07
N LEU A 195 12.48 -5.53 -0.60
CA LEU A 195 13.20 -6.80 -0.43
C LEU A 195 14.63 -6.77 -0.99
N MET A 196 14.84 -6.05 -2.09
CA MET A 196 16.17 -5.89 -2.72
C MET A 196 17.02 -4.81 -2.05
N SER A 197 16.43 -3.94 -1.23
CA SER A 197 17.15 -2.85 -0.57
C SER A 197 17.88 -3.34 0.69
N GLU A 198 18.93 -2.62 1.09
CA GLU A 198 19.61 -2.88 2.37
C GLU A 198 18.62 -2.79 3.55
N LYS A 199 18.76 -3.69 4.53
CA LYS A 199 17.87 -3.76 5.70
C LYS A 199 18.14 -2.59 6.65
N LEU A 200 17.38 -1.53 6.47
CA LEU A 200 17.33 -0.36 7.33
C LEU A 200 16.57 -0.67 8.63
N PRO A 201 16.74 0.12 9.72
CA PRO A 201 16.06 -0.11 11.00
C PRO A 201 14.53 -0.25 10.87
N ASP A 202 13.92 0.49 9.94
CA ASP A 202 12.46 0.50 9.74
C ASP A 202 11.98 -0.57 8.76
N PHE A 203 12.87 -1.48 8.33
CA PHE A 203 12.58 -2.45 7.28
C PHE A 203 11.36 -3.32 7.63
N TYR A 204 11.31 -3.85 8.85
CA TYR A 204 10.22 -4.74 9.27
C TYR A 204 8.88 -4.00 9.38
N GLU A 205 8.90 -2.75 9.85
CA GLU A 205 7.71 -1.90 9.95
C GLU A 205 7.12 -1.63 8.56
N ASN A 206 7.97 -1.18 7.64
CA ASN A 206 7.56 -0.86 6.28
C ASN A 206 7.15 -2.11 5.49
N PHE A 207 7.87 -3.23 5.67
CA PHE A 207 7.57 -4.48 5.00
C PHE A 207 6.23 -5.06 5.45
N LEU A 208 5.94 -5.04 6.76
CA LEU A 208 4.66 -5.47 7.31
C LEU A 208 3.50 -4.70 6.68
N GLN A 209 3.58 -3.37 6.66
CA GLN A 209 2.52 -2.53 6.11
C GLN A 209 2.30 -2.78 4.61
N HIS A 210 3.37 -2.87 3.81
CA HIS A 210 3.24 -3.15 2.38
C HIS A 210 2.73 -4.56 2.10
N LEU A 211 3.16 -5.55 2.88
CA LEU A 211 2.67 -6.92 2.77
C LEU A 211 1.16 -7.00 3.08
N CYS A 212 0.72 -6.41 4.19
CA CYS A 212 -0.71 -6.32 4.52
C CYS A 212 -1.51 -5.62 3.42
N ALA A 213 -1.00 -4.50 2.88
CA ALA A 213 -1.67 -3.76 1.82
C ALA A 213 -1.82 -4.58 0.53
N VAL A 214 -0.76 -5.28 0.11
CA VAL A 214 -0.82 -6.21 -1.03
C VAL A 214 -1.93 -7.24 -0.80
N ILE A 215 -1.89 -7.94 0.32
CA ILE A 215 -2.83 -9.01 0.63
C ILE A 215 -4.28 -8.50 0.65
N LEU A 216 -4.52 -7.33 1.26
CA LEU A 216 -5.83 -6.69 1.28
C LEU A 216 -6.32 -6.28 -0.12
N VAL A 217 -5.45 -5.75 -0.98
CA VAL A 217 -5.83 -5.35 -2.35
C VAL A 217 -6.19 -6.59 -3.19
N TYR A 218 -5.38 -7.66 -3.13
CA TYR A 218 -5.65 -8.90 -3.86
C TYR A 218 -6.94 -9.56 -3.39
N PHE A 219 -7.14 -9.67 -2.07
CA PHE A 219 -8.35 -10.26 -1.52
C PHE A 219 -9.59 -9.40 -1.77
N SER A 220 -9.46 -8.07 -1.67
CA SER A 220 -10.52 -7.11 -1.99
C SER A 220 -10.96 -7.24 -3.45
N TYR A 221 -10.02 -7.41 -4.38
CA TYR A 221 -10.33 -7.64 -5.79
C TYR A 221 -11.04 -8.99 -6.01
N GLY A 222 -10.52 -10.06 -5.40
CA GLY A 222 -11.08 -11.41 -5.54
C GLY A 222 -12.48 -11.57 -4.97
N GLN A 223 -12.79 -10.91 -3.86
CA GLN A 223 -14.10 -10.96 -3.18
C GLN A 223 -15.02 -9.78 -3.54
N ASN A 224 -14.68 -9.00 -4.57
CA ASN A 224 -15.50 -7.88 -5.03
C ASN A 224 -15.74 -6.76 -3.99
N PHE A 225 -14.81 -6.55 -3.06
CA PHE A 225 -14.82 -5.42 -2.10
C PHE A 225 -14.23 -4.13 -2.69
N LEU A 226 -14.37 -3.94 -4.00
CA LEU A 226 -13.78 -2.85 -4.79
C LEU A 226 -14.25 -1.47 -4.31
N ARG A 227 -15.52 -1.36 -3.87
CA ARG A 227 -16.10 -0.09 -3.43
C ARG A 227 -15.46 0.44 -2.14
N VAL A 228 -15.27 -0.43 -1.15
CA VAL A 228 -14.62 -0.04 0.12
C VAL A 228 -13.12 0.16 -0.11
N GLY A 229 -12.46 -0.78 -0.79
CA GLY A 229 -11.01 -0.72 -0.91
C GLY A 229 -10.53 0.42 -1.82
N SER A 230 -11.29 0.87 -2.83
CA SER A 230 -10.94 2.08 -3.59
C SER A 230 -10.91 3.34 -2.72
N ILE A 231 -11.80 3.45 -1.73
CA ILE A 231 -11.80 4.58 -0.79
C ILE A 231 -10.61 4.48 0.15
N ILE A 232 -10.30 3.27 0.65
CA ILE A 232 -9.07 3.04 1.44
C ILE A 232 -7.86 3.53 0.65
N MET A 233 -7.71 3.06 -0.59
CA MET A 233 -6.58 3.40 -1.45
C MET A 233 -6.48 4.91 -1.66
N LEU A 234 -7.59 5.60 -1.97
CA LEU A 234 -7.57 7.04 -2.17
C LEU A 234 -7.14 7.80 -0.91
N CYS A 235 -7.63 7.40 0.27
CA CYS A 235 -7.21 8.01 1.55
C CYS A 235 -5.70 7.84 1.78
N HIS A 236 -5.16 6.69 1.39
CA HIS A 236 -3.73 6.44 1.48
C HIS A 236 -2.94 7.26 0.44
N ASP A 237 -3.34 7.26 -0.83
CA ASP A 237 -2.61 7.92 -1.91
C ASP A 237 -2.48 9.43 -1.68
N ILE A 238 -3.54 10.10 -1.21
CA ILE A 238 -3.51 11.55 -0.93
C ILE A 238 -2.45 11.88 0.14
N CYS A 239 -2.36 11.08 1.20
CA CYS A 239 -1.34 11.27 2.23
C CYS A 239 0.08 11.00 1.71
N GLU A 240 0.26 10.07 0.76
CA GLU A 240 1.57 9.79 0.17
C GLU A 240 2.09 10.96 -0.68
N ILE A 241 1.21 11.76 -1.30
CA ILE A 241 1.61 13.00 -1.97
C ILE A 241 2.34 13.93 -0.99
N PHE A 242 1.70 14.22 0.14
CA PHE A 242 2.26 15.14 1.14
C PHE A 242 3.51 14.55 1.82
N SER A 243 3.53 13.25 2.09
CA SER A 243 4.69 12.53 2.64
C SER A 243 5.89 12.60 1.69
N SER A 244 5.66 12.36 0.40
CA SER A 244 6.68 12.42 -0.64
C SER A 244 7.19 13.86 -0.83
N ALA A 245 6.28 14.85 -0.84
CA ALA A 245 6.66 16.26 -0.90
C ALA A 245 7.57 16.67 0.27
N CYS A 246 7.20 16.30 1.51
CA CYS A 246 8.04 16.55 2.68
C CYS A 246 9.45 15.98 2.52
N ARG A 247 9.55 14.71 2.09
CA ARG A 247 10.83 14.01 1.92
C ARG A 247 11.69 14.58 0.78
N VAL A 248 11.08 15.11 -0.27
CA VAL A 248 11.80 15.77 -1.37
C VAL A 248 12.35 17.13 -0.91
N PHE A 249 11.56 17.91 -0.18
CA PHE A 249 11.96 19.27 0.21
C PHE A 249 12.75 19.36 1.52
N VAL A 250 12.79 18.32 2.36
CA VAL A 250 13.49 18.36 3.66
C VAL A 250 14.99 18.60 3.53
N ASP A 251 15.65 18.01 2.53
CA ASP A 251 17.08 18.22 2.26
C ASP A 251 17.35 19.50 1.43
N THR A 252 16.30 20.24 1.04
CA THR A 252 16.38 21.46 0.23
C THR A 252 16.42 22.71 1.12
N ARG A 253 16.95 23.83 0.61
CA ARG A 253 17.02 25.13 1.33
C ARG A 253 15.65 25.76 1.61
N HIS A 254 14.58 25.28 1.01
CA HIS A 254 13.23 25.85 1.09
C HIS A 254 12.46 25.38 2.34
N LYS A 255 12.87 25.87 3.52
CA LYS A 255 12.27 25.49 4.82
C LYS A 255 10.75 25.73 4.90
N VAL A 256 10.25 26.81 4.30
CA VAL A 256 8.81 27.16 4.32
C VAL A 256 7.97 26.07 3.66
N VAL A 257 8.41 25.56 2.50
CA VAL A 257 7.69 24.50 1.77
C VAL A 257 7.67 23.20 2.56
N THR A 258 8.79 22.85 3.19
CA THR A 258 8.90 21.65 4.04
C THR A 258 7.96 21.72 5.24
N VAL A 259 7.96 22.83 5.97
CA VAL A 259 7.09 23.02 7.15
C VAL A 259 5.61 23.02 6.74
N SER A 260 5.27 23.75 5.68
CA SER A 260 3.89 23.77 5.16
C SER A 260 3.43 22.38 4.73
N SER A 261 4.27 21.64 4.00
CA SER A 261 3.95 20.28 3.56
C SER A 261 3.77 19.34 4.76
N PHE A 262 4.58 19.50 5.81
CA PHE A 262 4.50 18.68 7.03
C PHE A 262 3.23 18.96 7.82
N CYS A 263 2.82 20.22 7.97
CA CYS A 263 1.55 20.57 8.62
C CYS A 263 0.35 19.97 7.87
N ILE A 264 0.35 20.06 6.54
CA ILE A 264 -0.70 19.46 5.71
C ILE A 264 -0.69 17.93 5.84
N LEU A 265 0.49 17.30 5.79
CA LEU A 265 0.64 15.86 6.00
C LEU A 265 0.09 15.43 7.36
N PHE A 266 0.45 16.13 8.43
CA PHE A 266 0.00 15.79 9.79
C PHE A 266 -1.52 15.85 9.91
N SER A 267 -2.13 16.92 9.40
CA SER A 267 -3.59 17.08 9.38
C SER A 267 -4.27 16.04 8.50
N SER A 268 -3.79 15.85 7.27
CA SER A 268 -4.37 14.89 6.32
C SER A 268 -4.24 13.46 6.81
N TRP A 269 -3.15 13.10 7.47
CA TRP A 269 -2.95 11.76 8.03
C TRP A 269 -3.95 11.45 9.13
N GLY A 270 -4.13 12.37 10.08
CA GLY A 270 -5.12 12.21 11.14
C GLY A 270 -6.54 12.10 10.60
N PHE A 271 -6.90 12.95 9.64
CA PHE A 271 -8.24 12.95 9.06
C PHE A 271 -8.51 11.75 8.13
N LEU A 272 -7.66 11.50 7.14
CA LEU A 272 -7.90 10.47 6.12
C LEU A 272 -7.59 9.06 6.65
N ARG A 273 -6.42 8.86 7.28
CA ARG A 273 -5.92 7.51 7.63
C ARG A 273 -6.35 7.02 9.02
N LEU A 274 -6.77 7.90 9.93
CA LEU A 274 -7.32 7.49 11.22
C LEU A 274 -8.85 7.64 11.23
N TYR A 275 -9.36 8.86 11.03
CA TYR A 275 -10.81 9.11 11.15
C TYR A 275 -11.62 8.47 10.03
N ILE A 276 -11.35 8.81 8.75
CA ILE A 276 -12.12 8.26 7.62
C ILE A 276 -11.90 6.75 7.50
N PHE A 277 -10.67 6.27 7.61
CA PHE A 277 -10.38 4.83 7.53
C PHE A 277 -11.19 4.02 8.57
N ALA A 278 -11.21 4.42 9.83
CA ALA A 278 -11.99 3.72 10.86
C ALA A 278 -13.50 3.81 10.60
N LYS A 279 -14.02 5.01 10.35
CA LYS A 279 -15.46 5.26 10.23
C LYS A 279 -16.07 4.75 8.93
N ARG A 280 -15.39 4.89 7.79
CA ARG A 280 -15.91 4.61 6.45
C ARG A 280 -15.41 3.31 5.84
N CYS A 281 -14.40 2.66 6.44
CA CYS A 281 -13.86 1.40 5.91
C CYS A 281 -14.09 0.24 6.89
N ILE A 282 -13.63 0.35 8.13
CA ILE A 282 -13.76 -0.75 9.11
C ILE A 282 -15.22 -0.92 9.58
N LEU A 283 -15.89 0.18 9.96
CA LEU A 283 -17.23 0.11 10.51
C LEU A 283 -18.27 -0.50 9.55
N PRO A 284 -18.32 -0.15 8.24
CA PRO A 284 -19.25 -0.78 7.30
C PRO A 284 -18.99 -2.28 7.09
N ILE A 285 -17.72 -2.70 7.05
CA ILE A 285 -17.35 -4.13 6.92
C ILE A 285 -17.84 -4.90 8.15
N HIS A 286 -17.59 -4.36 9.35
CA HIS A 286 -18.03 -4.98 10.59
C HIS A 286 -19.57 -5.05 10.70
N ARG A 287 -20.27 -3.95 10.39
CA ARG A 287 -21.73 -3.90 10.48
C ARG A 287 -22.43 -4.84 9.50
N ASN A 288 -21.86 -5.04 8.31
CA ASN A 288 -22.42 -5.90 7.28
C ASN A 288 -21.83 -7.31 7.29
N PHE A 289 -21.13 -7.71 8.37
CA PHE A 289 -20.48 -9.03 8.49
C PHE A 289 -21.41 -10.20 8.15
N LYS A 290 -22.69 -10.12 8.56
CA LYS A 290 -23.71 -11.15 8.28
C LYS A 290 -23.99 -11.35 6.79
N ILE A 291 -23.76 -10.33 5.95
CA ILE A 291 -23.99 -10.38 4.50
C ILE A 291 -22.87 -11.17 3.81
N PHE A 292 -21.62 -11.05 4.27
CA PHE A 292 -20.46 -11.66 3.60
C PHE A 292 -20.14 -13.07 4.12
N ASN A 293 -20.45 -13.33 5.38
CA ASN A 293 -20.14 -14.60 6.04
C ASN A 293 -20.57 -15.84 5.21
N PRO A 294 -21.77 -15.90 4.60
CA PRO A 294 -22.17 -17.07 3.80
C PRO A 294 -21.37 -17.29 2.53
N PHE A 295 -20.74 -16.25 1.97
CA PHE A 295 -20.04 -16.31 0.68
C PHE A 295 -18.54 -16.52 0.81
N ILE A 296 -17.91 -15.87 1.79
CA ILE A 296 -16.45 -15.86 1.96
C ILE A 296 -16.01 -16.85 3.04
N GLY A 297 -16.92 -17.19 3.96
CA GLY A 297 -16.62 -17.96 5.16
C GLY A 297 -16.20 -17.08 6.33
N TYR A 298 -16.47 -17.58 7.53
CA TYR A 298 -16.28 -16.88 8.80
C TYR A 298 -14.81 -16.53 9.05
N GLU A 299 -13.91 -17.51 8.88
CA GLU A 299 -12.46 -17.36 9.10
C GLU A 299 -11.85 -16.28 8.20
N ALA A 300 -12.22 -16.28 6.93
CA ALA A 300 -11.74 -15.32 5.94
C ALA A 300 -12.16 -13.87 6.27
N CYS A 301 -13.40 -13.69 6.74
CA CYS A 301 -13.91 -12.39 7.14
C CYS A 301 -13.20 -11.85 8.38
N ILE A 302 -12.94 -12.70 9.38
CA ILE A 302 -12.18 -12.30 10.58
C ILE A 302 -10.76 -11.92 10.21
N TRP A 303 -10.12 -12.73 9.38
CA TRP A 303 -8.76 -12.47 8.92
C TRP A 303 -8.64 -11.14 8.15
N LEU A 304 -9.63 -10.82 7.31
CA LEU A 304 -9.71 -9.51 6.64
C LEU A 304 -9.79 -8.34 7.63
N ILE A 305 -10.68 -8.46 8.62
CA ILE A 305 -10.84 -7.42 9.66
C ILE A 305 -9.53 -7.28 10.45
N PHE A 306 -8.87 -8.40 10.78
CA PHE A 306 -7.57 -8.40 11.44
C PHE A 306 -6.51 -7.64 10.62
N LEU A 307 -6.39 -7.90 9.32
CA LEU A 307 -5.47 -7.18 8.44
C LEU A 307 -5.75 -5.66 8.39
N LEU A 308 -7.03 -5.27 8.34
CA LEU A 308 -7.42 -3.86 8.37
C LEU A 308 -7.05 -3.19 9.71
N LEU A 309 -7.20 -3.90 10.83
CA LEU A 309 -6.78 -3.43 12.15
C LEU A 309 -5.26 -3.31 12.25
N VAL A 310 -4.50 -4.23 11.65
CA VAL A 310 -3.03 -4.12 11.57
C VAL A 310 -2.63 -2.86 10.81
N ILE A 311 -3.27 -2.56 9.67
CA ILE A 311 -3.01 -1.31 8.94
C ILE A 311 -3.38 -0.07 9.77
N LEU A 312 -4.51 -0.10 10.48
CA LEU A 312 -4.89 1.01 11.37
C LEU A 312 -3.86 1.22 12.47
N LEU A 313 -3.35 0.13 13.07
CA LEU A 313 -2.30 0.19 14.08
C LEU A 313 -1.01 0.80 13.51
N MET A 314 -0.60 0.41 12.29
CA MET A 314 0.55 1.03 11.61
C MET A 314 0.30 2.52 11.36
N ASN A 315 -0.89 2.89 10.87
CA ASN A 315 -1.25 4.30 10.65
C ASN A 315 -1.18 5.12 11.93
N ALA A 316 -1.63 4.57 13.07
CA ALA A 316 -1.55 5.20 14.38
C ALA A 316 -0.10 5.32 14.86
N TYR A 317 0.71 4.27 14.67
CA TYR A 317 2.14 4.28 14.99
C TYR A 317 2.88 5.41 14.26
N TRP A 318 2.70 5.51 12.94
CA TRP A 318 3.30 6.60 12.14
C TRP A 318 2.78 7.97 12.55
N PHE A 319 1.49 8.10 12.90
CA PHE A 319 0.93 9.35 13.40
C PHE A 319 1.59 9.80 14.72
N VAL A 320 1.80 8.87 15.66
CA VAL A 320 2.51 9.16 16.91
C VAL A 320 3.94 9.60 16.65
N LEU A 321 4.64 8.99 15.69
CA LEU A 321 5.99 9.43 15.30
C LEU A 321 5.97 10.85 14.74
N MET A 322 5.07 11.15 13.81
CA MET A 322 4.92 12.50 13.27
C MET A 322 4.56 13.51 14.37
N ALA A 323 3.70 13.15 15.33
CA ALA A 323 3.36 14.01 16.46
C ALA A 323 4.58 14.31 17.35
N LYS A 324 5.40 13.29 17.66
CA LYS A 324 6.66 13.50 18.40
C LYS A 324 7.61 14.45 17.68
N MET A 325 7.72 14.29 16.36
CA MET A 325 8.54 15.16 15.52
C MET A 325 8.00 16.58 15.45
N PHE A 326 6.67 16.75 15.43
CA PHE A 326 6.01 18.06 15.48
C PHE A 326 6.28 18.77 16.82
N ILE A 327 6.14 18.08 17.95
CA ILE A 327 6.42 18.63 19.28
C ILE A 327 7.90 19.03 19.39
N HIS A 328 8.81 18.17 18.92
CA HIS A 328 10.24 18.48 18.89
C HIS A 328 10.55 19.70 18.02
N PHE A 329 9.91 19.81 16.86
CA PHE A 329 10.07 20.96 15.97
C PHE A 329 9.62 22.27 16.64
N VAL A 330 8.45 22.27 17.28
CA VAL A 330 7.92 23.44 18.00
C VAL A 330 8.84 23.83 19.18
N SER A 331 9.41 22.84 19.87
CA SER A 331 10.28 23.09 21.03
C SER A 331 11.71 23.49 20.68
N SER A 332 12.27 23.01 19.56
CA SER A 332 13.69 23.20 19.20
C SER A 332 13.92 24.28 18.14
N GLY A 333 12.89 24.66 17.37
CA GLY A 333 13.01 25.64 16.28
C GLY A 333 13.86 25.17 15.09
N ASN A 334 14.42 23.96 15.13
CA ASN A 334 15.32 23.43 14.11
C ASN A 334 14.61 22.45 13.18
N THR A 335 14.76 22.68 11.87
CA THR A 335 14.10 21.88 10.82
C THR A 335 14.88 20.62 10.41
N GLU A 336 16.10 20.44 10.90
CA GLU A 336 17.01 19.43 10.36
C GLU A 336 16.70 17.99 10.80
N ASP A 337 15.99 17.82 11.93
CA ASP A 337 15.62 16.50 12.46
C ASP A 337 14.25 16.01 11.96
N ILE A 338 13.59 16.74 11.06
CA ILE A 338 12.18 16.49 10.74
C ILE A 338 11.95 15.18 9.95
N LEU A 339 12.94 14.42 9.48
CA LEU A 339 12.60 13.17 8.75
C LEU A 339 13.67 12.08 8.65
N THR A 340 14.85 12.24 9.22
CA THR A 340 15.94 11.30 8.99
C THR A 340 16.27 10.48 10.23
N ARG A 341 15.63 9.30 10.38
CA ARG A 341 16.27 8.16 11.10
C ARG A 341 17.60 7.72 10.47
N VAL A 342 18.02 8.34 9.36
CA VAL A 342 19.39 8.31 8.85
C VAL A 342 20.39 8.82 9.89
N THR A 343 19.99 9.74 10.77
CA THR A 343 20.83 10.19 11.89
C THR A 343 21.08 9.06 12.89
N GLU A 344 20.12 8.14 13.10
CA GLU A 344 20.31 6.94 13.94
C GLU A 344 21.22 5.92 13.27
N LEU A 345 21.13 5.75 11.94
CA LEU A 345 22.08 4.94 11.16
C LEU A 345 23.49 5.51 11.25
N GLU A 346 23.64 6.83 11.18
CA GLU A 346 24.93 7.51 11.38
C GLU A 346 25.46 7.32 12.78
N GLU A 347 24.62 7.39 13.80
CA GLU A 347 25.04 7.08 15.17
C GLU A 347 25.47 5.63 15.32
N MET A 348 24.77 4.68 14.69
CA MET A 348 25.13 3.28 14.70
C MET A 348 26.43 3.01 13.93
N GLU A 349 26.64 3.64 12.78
CA GLU A 349 27.90 3.56 12.03
C GLU A 349 29.04 4.23 12.80
N ARG A 350 28.84 5.41 13.39
CA ARG A 350 29.83 6.06 14.27
C ARG A 350 30.15 5.20 15.49
N LYS A 351 29.15 4.54 16.10
CA LYS A 351 29.35 3.61 17.23
C LYS A 351 30.09 2.34 16.81
N LYS A 352 29.93 1.86 15.58
CA LYS A 352 30.71 0.73 15.03
C LYS A 352 32.15 1.12 14.72
N LEU A 353 32.37 2.28 14.10
CA LEU A 353 33.70 2.85 13.80
C LEU A 353 34.51 3.23 15.05
N LYS A 354 33.84 3.48 16.19
CA LYS A 354 34.50 3.71 17.48
C LYS A 354 34.79 2.43 18.27
N ARG A 355 34.33 1.27 17.79
CA ARG A 355 34.44 -0.04 18.47
C ARG A 355 35.36 -1.03 17.74
N GLY A 356 35.77 -0.73 16.51
CA GLY A 356 36.86 -1.40 15.81
C GLY A 356 38.03 -0.44 15.68
#